data_AF-W9KAM8-F1
#
_entry.id   AF-W9KAM8-F1
#
_cell.length_a   1.000
_cell.length_b   1.000
_cell.length_c   1.000
_cell.angle_alpha   90.00
_cell.angle_beta   90.00
_cell.angle_gamma   90.00
#
_symmetry.space_group_name_H-M   'P 1'
#
loop_
_entity.id
_entity.type
_entity.pdbx_description
1 polymer ?
#
loop_
_entity_poly.entity_id
_entity_poly.type
_entity_poly.pdbx_seq_one_letter_code
_entity_poly.pdbx_strand_id
1 'polypeptide(L)'
;MPSTHERPKPWDTGDVDKWKIDAFTPKDNVGGTFLEESSFSLLFPKYREVYLKEAWPLVTRALEKHGIACTLDLVEGSMAVKTTRKTYDPAAILNARDLIKLLARSVPAPQAIKILEDGVACDVIKIRGLCGSKESFVKRRQRILGPNGSTLKALELLTETYILVHGNTVSAMGPYKGLKELRRVVEDCMQNVHPIYHIKEMMIKRELAKDPELANESWDRFLPNFKKRSLSHRRVPHKVTDKTKKTYTPFPPAPEKSKVDKQIETGEYFLAKGDKKRALHEERKEKQSKRKEEKAKEREAEFVPPEEGRPKKKRKKSEE
;
A
#
# COMPACT_ATOMS: atom_id res chain seq x y z
N MET A 1 30.39 30.72 -12.28
CA MET A 1 30.84 32.12 -12.39
C MET A 1 29.61 33.00 -12.32
N PRO A 2 29.51 33.94 -11.37
CA PRO A 2 28.44 34.95 -11.39
C PRO A 2 28.62 35.81 -12.65
N SER A 3 27.51 36.13 -13.32
CA SER A 3 27.52 36.79 -14.63
C SER A 3 28.13 38.20 -14.52
N THR A 4 29.08 38.53 -15.40
CA THR A 4 29.76 39.85 -15.47
C THR A 4 28.83 40.98 -15.98
N HIS A 5 27.52 40.71 -16.14
CA HIS A 5 26.52 41.63 -16.69
C HIS A 5 25.36 41.93 -15.73
N GLU A 6 25.48 41.60 -14.45
CA GLU A 6 24.50 42.05 -13.44
C GLU A 6 24.69 43.52 -13.10
N ARG A 7 24.17 44.41 -13.95
CA ARG A 7 24.00 45.82 -13.59
C ARG A 7 22.91 45.90 -12.51
N PRO A 8 23.10 46.69 -11.43
CA PRO A 8 22.07 46.88 -10.42
C PRO A 8 20.84 47.48 -11.10
N LYS A 9 19.70 46.79 -11.02
CA LYS A 9 18.42 47.25 -11.54
C LYS A 9 17.85 48.24 -10.52
N PRO A 10 17.74 49.55 -10.84
CA PRO A 10 17.31 50.56 -9.86
C PRO A 10 15.88 50.36 -9.34
N TRP A 11 15.06 49.60 -10.07
CA TRP A 11 13.70 49.21 -9.70
C TRP A 11 13.62 47.90 -8.91
N ASP A 12 14.75 47.21 -8.74
CA ASP A 12 14.86 45.93 -8.03
C ASP A 12 15.42 46.18 -6.61
N THR A 13 14.62 46.89 -5.81
CA THR A 13 14.87 47.15 -4.39
C THR A 13 14.42 45.93 -3.57
N GLY A 14 15.13 45.62 -2.48
CA GLY A 14 14.82 44.49 -1.60
C GLY A 14 13.43 44.55 -0.91
N ASP A 15 12.73 45.68 -1.02
CA ASP A 15 11.36 45.91 -0.54
C ASP A 15 10.29 45.33 -1.49
N VAL A 16 10.63 45.10 -2.76
CA VAL A 16 9.66 44.67 -3.78
C VAL A 16 9.50 43.15 -3.75
N ASP A 17 8.33 42.67 -3.29
CA ASP A 17 7.98 41.24 -3.36
C ASP A 17 7.70 40.83 -4.81
N LYS A 18 8.73 40.28 -5.46
CA LYS A 18 8.70 39.82 -6.86
C LYS A 18 7.74 38.66 -7.11
N TRP A 19 7.25 38.01 -6.05
CA TRP A 19 6.39 36.83 -6.13
C TRP A 19 4.95 37.08 -5.74
N LYS A 20 4.60 38.34 -5.45
CA LYS A 20 3.23 38.74 -5.18
C LYS A 20 2.38 38.54 -6.43
N ILE A 21 1.30 37.79 -6.30
CA ILE A 21 0.33 37.56 -7.38
C ILE A 21 -0.79 38.58 -7.19
N ASP A 22 -0.90 39.53 -8.12
CA ASP A 22 -2.00 40.49 -8.13
C ASP A 22 -3.24 39.88 -8.80
N ALA A 23 -4.42 40.21 -8.29
CA ALA A 23 -5.68 39.68 -8.78
C ALA A 23 -5.99 40.22 -10.18
N PHE A 24 -6.37 39.32 -11.11
CA PHE A 24 -6.73 39.71 -12.46
C PHE A 24 -8.15 40.27 -12.50
N THR A 25 -8.29 41.56 -12.80
CA THR A 25 -9.59 42.24 -12.83
C THR A 25 -10.14 42.35 -14.26
N PRO A 26 -11.46 42.58 -14.44
CA PRO A 26 -12.02 42.79 -15.78
C PRO A 26 -11.39 43.95 -16.57
N LYS A 27 -10.73 44.90 -15.90
CA LYS A 27 -10.05 46.04 -16.53
C LYS A 27 -8.73 45.64 -17.19
N ASP A 28 -8.12 44.57 -16.70
CA ASP A 28 -6.82 44.08 -17.18
C ASP A 28 -6.96 43.27 -18.47
N ASN A 29 -8.19 42.97 -18.90
CA ASN A 29 -8.48 42.31 -20.16
C ASN A 29 -8.37 43.28 -21.36
N VAL A 30 -7.15 43.71 -21.68
CA VAL A 30 -6.83 44.62 -22.79
C VAL A 30 -7.08 43.97 -24.16
N GLY A 31 -7.01 42.63 -24.24
CA GLY A 31 -7.20 41.86 -25.48
C GLY A 31 -8.66 41.67 -25.91
N GLY A 32 -9.63 42.06 -25.08
CA GLY A 32 -11.05 41.92 -25.37
C GLY A 32 -11.60 40.51 -25.16
N THR A 33 -12.73 40.20 -25.78
CA THR A 33 -13.45 38.93 -25.56
C THR A 33 -12.79 37.77 -26.30
N PHE A 34 -12.80 36.57 -25.72
CA PHE A 34 -12.29 35.37 -26.38
C PHE A 34 -13.03 35.09 -27.70
N LEU A 35 -12.26 34.75 -28.73
CA LEU A 35 -12.77 34.31 -30.04
C LEU A 35 -13.17 32.83 -30.03
N GLU A 36 -12.44 32.02 -29.28
CA GLU A 36 -12.62 30.58 -29.18
C GLU A 36 -13.31 30.17 -27.87
N GLU A 37 -13.94 29.00 -27.88
CA GLU A 37 -14.64 28.45 -26.72
C GLU A 37 -13.85 27.29 -26.12
N SER A 38 -13.58 27.37 -24.81
CA SER A 38 -13.06 26.27 -24.02
C SER A 38 -14.21 25.61 -23.25
N SER A 39 -14.31 24.28 -23.36
CA SER A 39 -15.32 23.49 -22.66
C SER A 39 -14.69 22.29 -21.95
N PHE A 40 -15.11 22.06 -20.70
CA PHE A 40 -14.78 20.87 -19.95
C PHE A 40 -16.05 20.19 -19.45
N SER A 41 -16.10 18.87 -19.55
CA SER A 41 -17.19 18.05 -19.01
C SER A 41 -16.65 16.95 -18.11
N LEU A 42 -17.46 16.57 -17.12
CA LEU A 42 -17.11 15.52 -16.17
C LEU A 42 -18.35 14.75 -15.71
N LEU A 43 -18.26 13.43 -15.73
CA LEU A 43 -19.30 12.53 -15.24
C LEU A 43 -19.30 12.48 -13.71
N PHE A 44 -20.48 12.42 -13.10
CA PHE A 44 -20.65 12.22 -11.66
C PHE A 44 -21.44 10.94 -11.34
N PRO A 45 -21.22 10.33 -10.17
CA PRO A 45 -21.96 9.14 -9.77
C PRO A 45 -23.44 9.44 -9.52
N LYS A 46 -24.34 8.52 -9.90
CA LYS A 46 -25.80 8.69 -9.78
C LYS A 46 -26.28 9.13 -8.38
N TYR A 47 -25.66 8.62 -7.31
CA TYR A 47 -26.03 9.00 -5.93
C TYR A 47 -25.78 10.48 -5.58
N ARG A 48 -25.01 11.23 -6.39
CA ARG A 48 -24.77 12.67 -6.18
C ARG A 48 -25.81 13.56 -6.81
N GLU A 49 -26.68 13.03 -7.66
CA GLU A 49 -27.65 13.79 -8.44
C GLU A 49 -28.53 14.69 -7.58
N VAL A 50 -29.11 14.14 -6.51
CA VAL A 50 -30.03 14.86 -5.61
C VAL A 50 -29.34 16.10 -5.02
N TYR A 51 -28.15 15.91 -4.46
CA TYR A 51 -27.36 17.00 -3.88
C TYR A 51 -26.94 18.03 -4.93
N LEU A 52 -26.48 17.57 -6.10
CA LEU A 52 -26.04 18.47 -7.16
C LEU A 52 -27.19 19.33 -7.68
N LYS A 53 -28.39 18.75 -7.85
CA LYS A 53 -29.59 19.48 -8.24
C LYS A 53 -29.95 20.60 -7.25
N GLU A 54 -29.88 20.32 -5.95
CA GLU A 54 -30.15 21.30 -4.89
C GLU A 54 -29.08 22.39 -4.79
N ALA A 55 -27.80 22.02 -4.94
CA ALA A 55 -26.67 22.94 -4.81
C ALA A 55 -26.36 23.70 -6.12
N TRP A 56 -26.87 23.27 -7.27
CA TRP A 56 -26.55 23.84 -8.58
C TRP A 56 -26.78 25.35 -8.68
N PRO A 57 -27.89 25.92 -8.16
CA PRO A 57 -28.13 27.36 -8.24
C PRO A 57 -27.08 28.20 -7.50
N LEU A 58 -26.36 27.61 -6.55
CA LEU A 58 -25.26 28.28 -5.85
C LEU A 58 -24.00 28.26 -6.71
N VAL A 59 -23.73 27.13 -7.39
CA VAL A 59 -22.60 26.98 -8.34
C VAL A 59 -22.76 27.90 -9.55
N THR A 60 -23.96 28.00 -10.12
CA THR A 60 -24.24 28.89 -11.26
C THR A 60 -23.96 30.34 -10.91
N ARG A 61 -24.47 30.82 -9.77
CA ARG A 61 -24.23 32.19 -9.27
C ARG A 61 -22.75 32.48 -9.01
N ALA A 62 -21.98 31.48 -8.59
CA ALA A 62 -20.55 31.65 -8.38
C ALA A 62 -19.78 31.77 -9.71
N LEU A 63 -20.07 30.88 -10.68
CA LEU A 63 -19.40 30.87 -11.99
C LEU A 63 -19.81 32.04 -12.89
N GLU A 64 -21.04 32.53 -12.76
CA GLU A 64 -21.54 33.69 -13.50
C GLU A 64 -20.73 34.97 -13.21
N LYS A 65 -20.22 35.13 -11.99
CA LYS A 65 -19.33 36.25 -11.61
C LYS A 65 -18.02 36.27 -12.40
N HIS A 66 -17.56 35.11 -12.85
CA HIS A 66 -16.37 34.97 -13.70
C HIS A 66 -16.73 34.89 -15.20
N GLY A 67 -18.01 35.05 -15.55
CA GLY A 67 -18.50 34.96 -16.92
C GLY A 67 -18.42 33.54 -17.50
N ILE A 68 -18.47 32.49 -16.65
CA ILE A 68 -18.40 31.08 -17.09
C ILE A 68 -19.81 30.48 -17.06
N ALA A 69 -20.20 29.84 -18.16
CA ALA A 69 -21.45 29.10 -18.24
C ALA A 69 -21.27 27.68 -17.67
N CYS A 70 -22.29 27.16 -17.00
CA CYS A 70 -22.29 25.79 -16.52
C CYS A 70 -23.63 25.10 -16.76
N THR A 71 -23.57 23.81 -17.09
CA THR A 71 -24.75 22.96 -17.34
C THR A 71 -24.67 21.69 -16.51
N LEU A 72 -25.81 21.25 -16.00
CA LEU A 72 -25.97 19.99 -15.26
C LEU A 72 -26.94 19.10 -16.05
N ASP A 73 -26.42 17.99 -16.55
CA ASP A 73 -27.22 16.96 -17.22
C ASP A 73 -27.48 15.80 -16.25
N LEU A 74 -28.75 15.60 -15.91
CA LEU A 74 -29.21 14.53 -15.01
C LEU A 74 -29.48 13.21 -15.75
N VAL A 75 -29.64 13.25 -17.08
CA VAL A 75 -29.88 12.07 -17.92
C VAL A 75 -28.56 11.36 -18.16
N GLU A 76 -27.56 12.08 -18.69
CA GLU A 76 -26.20 11.55 -18.85
C GLU A 76 -25.43 11.45 -17.53
N GLY A 77 -25.82 12.24 -16.52
CA GLY A 77 -25.09 12.34 -15.26
C GLY A 77 -23.76 13.08 -15.41
N SER A 78 -23.78 14.18 -16.16
CA SER A 78 -22.60 14.98 -16.50
C SER A 78 -22.73 16.44 -16.04
N MET A 79 -21.61 17.04 -15.64
CA MET A 79 -21.48 18.48 -15.40
C MET A 79 -20.56 19.05 -16.46
N ALA A 80 -20.92 20.16 -17.07
CA ALA A 80 -20.04 20.86 -18.00
C ALA A 80 -19.90 22.34 -17.64
N VAL A 81 -18.71 22.88 -17.94
CA VAL A 81 -18.37 24.29 -17.82
C VAL A 81 -17.82 24.79 -19.15
N LYS A 82 -18.19 26.00 -19.54
CA LYS A 82 -17.80 26.60 -20.83
C LYS A 82 -17.46 28.07 -20.65
N THR A 83 -16.42 28.53 -21.33
CA THR A 83 -16.14 29.97 -21.44
C THR A 83 -17.22 30.65 -22.26
N THR A 84 -17.51 31.90 -21.95
CA THR A 84 -18.45 32.72 -22.72
C THR A 84 -17.75 33.97 -23.24
N ARG A 85 -18.43 34.76 -24.08
CA ARG A 85 -17.92 36.06 -24.52
C ARG A 85 -17.73 37.06 -23.36
N LYS A 86 -18.28 36.79 -22.17
CA LYS A 86 -18.12 37.63 -20.98
C LYS A 86 -16.99 37.18 -20.06
N THR A 87 -16.34 36.05 -20.34
CA THR A 87 -15.19 35.59 -19.56
C THR A 87 -14.03 36.56 -19.81
N TYR A 88 -13.51 37.17 -18.74
CA TYR A 88 -12.40 38.11 -18.82
C TYR A 88 -11.07 37.43 -18.45
N ASP A 89 -11.08 36.51 -17.49
CA ASP A 89 -9.89 35.78 -17.05
C ASP A 89 -9.74 34.47 -17.84
N PRO A 90 -8.62 34.28 -18.57
CA PRO A 90 -8.35 33.05 -19.32
C PRO A 90 -8.13 31.83 -18.41
N ALA A 91 -7.65 32.00 -17.19
CA ALA A 91 -7.35 30.89 -16.27
C ALA A 91 -8.58 30.42 -15.48
N ALA A 92 -9.61 31.26 -15.32
CA ALA A 92 -10.83 30.93 -14.56
C ALA A 92 -11.52 29.63 -15.03
N ILE A 93 -11.41 29.26 -16.31
CA ILE A 93 -11.98 28.00 -16.82
C ILE A 93 -11.29 26.77 -16.22
N LEU A 94 -10.00 26.85 -15.88
CA LEU A 94 -9.26 25.78 -15.21
C LEU A 94 -9.74 25.59 -13.76
N ASN A 95 -10.02 26.71 -13.07
CA ASN A 95 -10.60 26.68 -11.72
C ASN A 95 -12.02 26.12 -11.76
N ALA A 96 -12.83 26.49 -12.75
CA ALA A 96 -14.17 25.93 -12.96
C ALA A 96 -14.15 24.42 -13.28
N ARG A 97 -13.16 23.96 -14.06
CA ARG A 97 -12.92 22.53 -14.31
C ARG A 97 -12.60 21.80 -12.99
N ASP A 98 -11.80 22.41 -12.13
CA ASP A 98 -11.40 21.81 -10.87
C ASP A 98 -12.54 21.82 -9.83
N LEU A 99 -13.41 22.84 -9.88
CA LEU A 99 -14.68 22.88 -9.15
C LEU A 99 -15.58 21.68 -9.47
N ILE A 100 -15.84 21.40 -10.75
CA ILE A 100 -16.70 20.26 -11.13
C ILE A 100 -16.06 18.91 -10.78
N LYS A 101 -14.72 18.79 -10.82
CA LYS A 101 -14.00 17.60 -10.32
C LYS A 101 -14.24 17.38 -8.83
N LEU A 102 -14.17 18.45 -8.03
CA LEU A 102 -14.39 18.38 -6.58
C LEU A 102 -15.84 17.99 -6.23
N LEU A 103 -16.82 18.58 -6.93
CA LEU A 103 -18.23 18.27 -6.77
C LEU A 103 -18.54 16.79 -7.05
N ALA A 104 -17.94 16.25 -8.13
CA ALA A 104 -18.04 14.83 -8.48
C ALA A 104 -17.37 13.90 -7.45
N ARG A 105 -16.38 14.41 -6.71
CA ARG A 105 -15.70 13.70 -5.60
C ARG A 105 -16.37 13.91 -4.24
N SER A 106 -17.62 14.36 -4.24
CA SER A 106 -18.45 14.53 -3.04
C SER A 106 -18.05 15.67 -2.10
N VAL A 107 -17.26 16.64 -2.57
CA VAL A 107 -17.01 17.85 -1.79
C VAL A 107 -18.28 18.72 -1.76
N PRO A 108 -18.68 19.28 -0.61
CA PRO A 108 -19.81 20.19 -0.52
C PRO A 108 -19.59 21.46 -1.34
N ALA A 109 -20.63 21.95 -2.03
CA ALA A 109 -20.54 23.12 -2.90
C ALA A 109 -20.01 24.40 -2.22
N PRO A 110 -20.43 24.76 -0.98
CA PRO A 110 -19.90 25.95 -0.31
C PRO A 110 -18.38 25.89 -0.09
N GLN A 111 -17.85 24.69 0.13
CA GLN A 111 -16.42 24.50 0.30
C GLN A 111 -15.70 24.43 -1.04
N ALA A 112 -16.29 23.77 -2.03
CA ALA A 112 -15.72 23.60 -3.36
C ALA A 112 -15.54 24.95 -4.09
N ILE A 113 -16.44 25.92 -3.89
CA ILE A 113 -16.40 27.22 -4.56
C ILE A 113 -15.20 28.07 -4.20
N LYS A 114 -14.58 27.82 -3.03
CA LYS A 114 -13.33 28.48 -2.65
C LYS A 114 -12.17 28.22 -3.62
N ILE A 115 -12.30 27.21 -4.51
CA ILE A 115 -11.32 26.96 -5.58
C ILE A 115 -11.29 28.06 -6.65
N LEU A 116 -12.32 28.92 -6.70
CA LEU A 116 -12.36 30.06 -7.61
C LEU A 116 -11.51 31.24 -7.09
N GLU A 117 -11.08 31.20 -5.82
CA GLU A 117 -10.20 32.19 -5.22
C GLU A 117 -8.74 31.88 -5.55
N ASP A 118 -7.94 32.92 -5.80
CA ASP A 118 -6.52 32.77 -6.09
C ASP A 118 -5.74 32.19 -4.89
N GLY A 119 -4.75 31.35 -5.18
CA GLY A 119 -3.92 30.70 -4.17
C GLY A 119 -4.51 29.41 -3.55
N VAL A 120 -5.78 29.11 -3.83
CA VAL A 120 -6.40 27.82 -3.50
C VAL A 120 -6.28 26.88 -4.70
N ALA A 121 -5.67 25.73 -4.49
CA ALA A 121 -5.60 24.66 -5.48
C ALA A 121 -6.32 23.41 -4.97
N CYS A 122 -6.58 22.47 -5.87
CA CYS A 122 -7.16 21.17 -5.52
C CYS A 122 -6.19 20.04 -5.84
N ASP A 123 -6.27 18.96 -5.07
CA ASP A 123 -5.57 17.73 -5.37
C ASP A 123 -6.47 16.52 -5.11
N VAL A 124 -6.51 15.58 -6.06
CA VAL A 124 -7.28 14.34 -5.96
C VAL A 124 -6.32 13.16 -5.95
N ILE A 125 -5.98 12.71 -4.75
CA ILE A 125 -4.98 11.66 -4.52
C ILE A 125 -5.66 10.29 -4.68
N LYS A 126 -5.18 9.50 -5.64
CA LYS A 126 -5.64 8.14 -5.86
C LYS A 126 -4.98 7.19 -4.87
N ILE A 127 -5.77 6.67 -3.93
CA ILE A 127 -5.29 5.71 -2.92
C ILE A 127 -5.54 4.25 -3.33
N ARG A 128 -6.41 3.99 -4.31
CA ARG A 128 -6.66 2.65 -4.83
C ARG A 128 -5.45 2.15 -5.64
N GLY A 129 -4.98 0.94 -5.32
CA GLY A 129 -3.82 0.30 -5.95
C GLY A 129 -2.53 0.40 -5.13
N LEU A 130 -2.49 1.29 -4.13
CA LEU A 130 -1.33 1.41 -3.22
C LEU A 130 -1.28 0.29 -2.16
N CYS A 131 -2.38 -0.43 -1.97
CA CYS A 131 -2.51 -1.54 -1.03
C CYS A 131 -2.94 -2.80 -1.79
N GLY A 132 -2.30 -3.94 -1.50
CA GLY A 132 -2.64 -5.22 -2.15
C GLY A 132 -4.00 -5.78 -1.71
N SER A 133 -4.19 -5.98 -0.40
CA SER A 133 -5.44 -6.54 0.14
C SER A 133 -6.52 -5.48 0.40
N LYS A 134 -7.79 -5.81 0.15
CA LYS A 134 -8.94 -4.95 0.48
C LYS A 134 -9.03 -4.61 1.97
N GLU A 135 -8.74 -5.56 2.85
CA GLU A 135 -8.78 -5.33 4.30
C GLU A 135 -7.72 -4.31 4.76
N SER A 136 -6.48 -4.46 4.30
CA SER A 136 -5.43 -3.47 4.61
C SER A 136 -5.78 -2.10 4.06
N PHE A 137 -6.40 -2.03 2.88
CA PHE A 137 -6.87 -0.76 2.31
C PHE A 137 -7.90 -0.08 3.21
N VAL A 138 -8.93 -0.80 3.67
CA VAL A 138 -9.96 -0.23 4.56
C VAL A 138 -9.33 0.22 5.89
N LYS A 139 -8.46 -0.60 6.49
CA LYS A 139 -7.76 -0.26 7.75
C LYS A 139 -6.84 0.96 7.60
N ARG A 140 -6.07 1.06 6.52
CA ARG A 140 -5.16 2.20 6.26
C ARG A 140 -5.93 3.46 5.87
N ARG A 141 -7.04 3.35 5.12
CA ARG A 141 -7.93 4.48 4.84
C ARG A 141 -8.56 5.02 6.13
N GLN A 142 -9.05 4.13 6.99
CA GLN A 142 -9.60 4.52 8.30
C GLN A 142 -8.54 5.18 9.20
N ARG A 143 -7.28 4.75 9.08
CA ARG A 143 -6.15 5.35 9.79
C ARG A 143 -5.91 6.82 9.41
N ILE A 144 -6.14 7.20 8.16
CA ILE A 144 -6.05 8.61 7.72
C ILE A 144 -7.11 9.46 8.43
N LEU A 145 -8.34 8.94 8.54
CA LEU A 145 -9.42 9.62 9.26
C LEU A 145 -9.10 9.72 10.77
N GLY A 146 -8.58 8.64 11.33
CA GLY A 146 -8.29 8.52 12.76
C GLY A 146 -9.55 8.28 13.60
N PRO A 147 -9.40 8.08 14.92
CA PRO A 147 -10.54 7.96 15.83
C PRO A 147 -11.30 9.30 15.87
N ASN A 148 -12.61 9.26 15.66
CA ASN A 148 -13.50 10.43 15.63
C ASN A 148 -13.04 11.57 14.69
N GLY A 149 -12.27 11.26 13.64
CA GLY A 149 -11.77 12.28 12.71
C GLY A 149 -10.61 13.14 13.24
N SER A 150 -10.05 12.83 14.40
CA SER A 150 -8.99 13.61 15.06
C SER A 150 -7.73 13.76 14.20
N THR A 151 -7.30 12.67 13.54
CA THR A 151 -6.10 12.67 12.69
C THR A 151 -6.33 13.52 11.45
N LEU A 152 -7.51 13.40 10.82
CA LEU A 152 -7.88 14.24 9.68
C LEU A 152 -7.93 15.71 10.08
N LYS A 153 -8.57 16.05 11.21
CA LYS A 153 -8.65 17.44 11.68
C LYS A 153 -7.28 18.04 12.00
N ALA A 154 -6.39 17.26 12.61
CA ALA A 154 -5.02 17.69 12.86
C ALA A 154 -4.26 17.97 11.56
N LEU A 155 -4.44 17.12 10.54
CA LEU A 155 -3.87 17.37 9.21
C LEU A 155 -4.43 18.65 8.60
N GLU A 156 -5.75 18.85 8.60
CA GLU A 156 -6.38 20.06 8.06
C GLU A 156 -5.83 21.35 8.67
N LEU A 157 -5.62 21.37 9.99
CA LEU A 157 -5.10 22.55 10.71
C LEU A 157 -3.61 22.79 10.45
N LEU A 158 -2.82 21.72 10.28
CA LEU A 158 -1.39 21.84 10.03
C LEU A 158 -1.08 22.27 8.60
N THR A 159 -1.79 21.71 7.62
CA THR A 159 -1.56 22.01 6.20
C THR A 159 -2.44 23.14 5.67
N GLU A 160 -3.36 23.67 6.47
CA GLU A 160 -4.33 24.71 6.09
C GLU A 160 -5.16 24.30 4.86
N THR A 161 -5.45 22.99 4.77
CA THR A 161 -6.22 22.39 3.70
C THR A 161 -7.53 21.82 4.22
N TYR A 162 -8.56 21.80 3.38
CA TYR A 162 -9.73 20.97 3.57
C TYR A 162 -9.50 19.57 2.99
N ILE A 163 -9.83 18.52 3.75
CA ILE A 163 -9.54 17.13 3.35
C ILE A 163 -10.82 16.30 3.40
N LEU A 164 -11.13 15.62 2.30
CA LEU A 164 -12.25 14.70 2.21
C LEU A 164 -11.79 13.32 1.73
N VAL A 165 -11.89 12.35 2.63
CA VAL A 165 -11.56 10.95 2.34
C VAL A 165 -12.83 10.24 1.87
N HIS A 166 -12.94 9.97 0.56
CA HIS A 166 -14.12 9.33 -0.01
C HIS A 166 -13.77 8.18 -0.95
N GLY A 167 -14.32 7.00 -0.65
CA GLY A 167 -14.15 5.80 -1.46
C GLY A 167 -12.68 5.42 -1.67
N ASN A 168 -12.21 5.67 -2.90
CA ASN A 168 -10.92 5.25 -3.45
C ASN A 168 -9.94 6.42 -3.68
N THR A 169 -10.33 7.61 -3.27
CA THR A 169 -9.57 8.85 -3.44
C THR A 169 -9.62 9.68 -2.16
N VAL A 170 -8.59 10.50 -1.96
CA VAL A 170 -8.59 11.57 -0.97
C VAL A 170 -8.57 12.88 -1.74
N SER A 171 -9.62 13.67 -1.60
CA SER A 171 -9.71 15.01 -2.18
C SER A 171 -9.19 16.02 -1.17
N ALA A 172 -8.39 16.96 -1.63
CA ALA A 172 -7.84 18.03 -0.82
C ALA A 172 -7.98 19.38 -1.52
N MET A 173 -8.16 20.44 -0.75
CA MET A 173 -8.20 21.82 -1.22
C MET A 173 -7.39 22.72 -0.30
N GLY A 174 -6.59 23.61 -0.85
CA GLY A 174 -5.84 24.60 -0.06
C GLY A 174 -4.56 25.05 -0.76
N PRO A 175 -3.57 25.59 -0.01
CA PRO A 175 -2.36 26.14 -0.59
C PRO A 175 -1.43 25.04 -1.13
N TYR A 176 -0.64 25.36 -2.16
CA TYR A 176 0.27 24.42 -2.83
C TYR A 176 1.24 23.70 -1.89
N LYS A 177 1.80 24.41 -0.90
CA LYS A 177 2.70 23.81 0.11
C LYS A 177 1.97 22.74 0.93
N GLY A 178 0.78 23.07 1.44
CA GLY A 178 -0.05 22.15 2.21
C GLY A 178 -0.49 20.92 1.42
N LEU A 179 -0.85 21.10 0.14
CA LEU A 179 -1.21 19.98 -0.75
C LEU A 179 -0.03 19.02 -0.99
N LYS A 180 1.19 19.55 -1.19
CA LYS A 180 2.39 18.74 -1.38
C LYS A 180 2.72 17.91 -0.14
N GLU A 181 2.63 18.51 1.04
CA GLU A 181 2.84 17.80 2.30
C GLU A 181 1.77 16.74 2.51
N LEU A 182 0.50 17.09 2.33
CA LEU A 182 -0.62 16.16 2.49
C LEU A 182 -0.51 14.96 1.54
N ARG A 183 -0.15 15.19 0.26
CA ARG A 183 0.07 14.11 -0.71
C ARG A 183 1.08 13.09 -0.21
N ARG A 184 2.22 13.57 0.30
CA ARG A 184 3.25 12.72 0.90
C ARG A 184 2.69 11.91 2.09
N VAL A 185 1.95 12.56 2.99
CA VAL A 185 1.35 11.88 4.16
C VAL A 185 0.37 10.78 3.74
N VAL A 186 -0.48 11.03 2.75
CA VAL A 186 -1.48 10.06 2.29
C VAL A 186 -0.82 8.87 1.60
N GLU A 187 0.16 9.12 0.73
CA GLU A 187 0.93 8.08 0.03
C GLU A 187 1.72 7.20 1.02
N ASP A 188 2.45 7.82 1.96
CA ASP A 188 3.22 7.12 2.99
C ASP A 188 2.29 6.33 3.95
N CYS A 189 1.13 6.89 4.29
CA CYS A 189 0.12 6.19 5.10
C CYS A 189 -0.39 4.92 4.40
N MET A 190 -0.59 4.99 3.08
CA MET A 190 -0.94 3.83 2.28
C MET A 190 0.22 2.84 2.14
N GLN A 191 1.47 3.28 2.24
CA GLN A 191 2.67 2.43 2.33
C GLN A 191 2.98 1.89 3.73
N ASN A 192 2.01 1.93 4.65
CA ASN A 192 2.10 1.41 6.02
C ASN A 192 2.93 2.24 7.01
N VAL A 193 3.22 3.51 6.70
CA VAL A 193 3.65 4.48 7.71
C VAL A 193 2.40 4.96 8.46
N HIS A 194 2.53 5.34 9.74
CA HIS A 194 1.39 5.91 10.48
C HIS A 194 1.35 7.44 10.32
N PRO A 195 0.21 8.06 9.99
CA PRO A 195 0.13 9.51 9.71
C PRO A 195 0.54 10.38 10.90
N ILE A 196 0.37 9.89 12.14
CA ILE A 196 0.86 10.53 13.37
C ILE A 196 2.35 10.89 13.30
N TYR A 197 3.17 10.09 12.62
CA TYR A 197 4.60 10.40 12.48
C TYR A 197 4.83 11.67 11.68
N HIS A 198 4.10 11.85 10.57
CA HIS A 198 4.15 13.07 9.79
C HIS A 198 3.50 14.25 10.50
N ILE A 199 2.43 14.02 11.27
CA ILE A 199 1.82 15.08 12.10
C ILE A 199 2.87 15.63 13.08
N LYS A 200 3.61 14.74 13.78
CA LYS A 200 4.70 15.15 14.67
C LYS A 200 5.82 15.85 13.92
N GLU A 201 6.21 15.34 12.75
CA GLU A 201 7.21 15.97 11.86
C GLU A 201 6.78 17.41 11.50
N MET A 202 5.54 17.60 11.07
CA MET A 202 4.99 18.90 10.69
C MET A 202 4.85 19.86 11.87
N MET A 203 4.45 19.37 13.05
CA MET A 203 4.42 20.18 14.27
C MET A 203 5.81 20.73 14.60
N ILE A 204 6.84 19.88 14.56
CA ILE A 204 8.23 20.28 14.84
C ILE A 204 8.71 21.27 13.77
N LYS A 205 8.45 21.01 12.49
CA LYS A 205 8.80 21.95 11.40
C LYS A 205 8.14 23.30 11.56
N ARG A 206 6.86 23.35 11.98
CA ARG A 206 6.14 24.61 12.18
C ARG A 206 6.70 25.41 13.35
N GLU A 207 7.18 24.77 14.41
CA GLU A 207 7.88 25.45 15.51
C GLU A 207 9.28 25.92 15.08
N LEU A 208 10.08 25.06 14.44
CA LEU A 208 11.42 25.42 13.95
C LEU A 208 11.39 26.55 12.91
N ALA A 209 10.33 26.62 12.08
CA ALA A 209 10.17 27.67 11.09
C ALA A 209 9.95 29.07 11.70
N LYS A 210 9.60 29.17 12.99
CA LYS A 210 9.47 30.46 13.68
C LYS A 210 10.83 31.06 14.05
N ASP A 211 11.86 30.22 14.18
CA ASP A 211 13.19 30.65 14.59
C ASP A 211 13.99 31.11 13.35
N PRO A 212 14.36 32.41 13.25
CA PRO A 212 15.02 32.95 12.06
C PRO A 212 16.46 32.44 11.89
N GLU A 213 17.14 32.07 12.99
CA GLU A 213 18.54 31.59 12.97
C GLU A 213 18.69 30.25 12.23
N LEU A 214 17.68 29.38 12.33
CA LEU A 214 17.68 28.02 11.78
C LEU A 214 17.12 27.94 10.35
N ALA A 215 16.71 29.05 9.74
CA ALA A 215 16.01 29.06 8.45
C ALA A 215 16.86 28.50 7.28
N ASN A 216 18.18 28.67 7.34
CA ASN A 216 19.11 28.24 6.30
C ASN A 216 19.82 26.91 6.60
N GLU A 217 19.55 26.30 7.76
CA GLU A 217 20.17 25.05 8.20
C GLU A 217 19.27 23.83 7.92
N SER A 218 19.87 22.64 7.77
CA SER A 218 19.07 21.41 7.66
C SER A 218 18.45 21.03 9.02
N TRP A 219 17.14 20.81 9.03
CA TRP A 219 16.40 20.42 10.23
C TRP A 219 16.41 18.92 10.54
N ASP A 220 17.12 18.10 9.75
CA ASP A 220 17.12 16.63 9.88
C ASP A 220 17.54 16.14 11.29
N ARG A 221 18.38 16.92 11.99
CA ARG A 221 18.80 16.63 13.37
C ARG A 221 17.65 16.66 14.37
N PHE A 222 16.68 17.55 14.15
CA PHE A 222 15.54 17.76 15.05
C PHE A 222 14.34 16.88 14.68
N LEU A 223 14.29 16.40 13.44
CA LEU A 223 13.20 15.55 12.97
C LEU A 223 13.30 14.14 13.56
N PRO A 224 12.23 13.60 14.15
CA PRO A 224 12.26 12.26 14.70
C PRO A 224 12.39 11.21 13.59
N ASN A 225 13.38 10.34 13.72
CA ASN A 225 13.63 9.29 12.73
C ASN A 225 12.80 8.04 13.06
N PHE A 226 11.65 7.89 12.41
CA PHE A 226 10.75 6.73 12.59
C PHE A 226 11.06 5.55 11.67
N LYS A 227 12.29 5.45 11.14
CA LYS A 227 12.73 4.28 10.37
C LYS A 227 12.54 3.02 11.22
N LYS A 228 11.97 1.98 10.60
CA LYS A 228 11.95 0.65 11.22
C LYS A 228 13.37 0.23 11.50
N ARG A 229 13.72 0.13 12.79
CA ARG A 229 14.91 -0.62 13.24
C ARG A 229 14.59 -2.11 13.10
N SER A 230 14.38 -2.59 11.88
CA SER A 230 14.41 -4.03 11.65
C SER A 230 15.87 -4.44 11.84
N LEU A 231 16.16 -5.16 12.92
CA LEU A 231 17.38 -5.97 12.99
C LEU A 231 17.33 -6.91 11.78
N SER A 232 18.08 -6.56 10.73
CA SER A 232 18.09 -7.22 9.41
C SER A 232 18.42 -8.70 9.53
N HIS A 233 19.11 -9.08 10.60
CA HIS A 233 19.39 -10.46 10.92
C HIS A 233 18.22 -11.07 11.70
N ARG A 234 17.19 -11.48 10.97
CA ARG A 234 16.40 -12.63 11.42
C ARG A 234 17.41 -13.78 11.56
N ARG A 235 17.67 -14.24 12.79
CA ARG A 235 18.47 -15.46 13.00
C ARG A 235 17.89 -16.54 12.10
N VAL A 236 18.72 -17.07 11.21
CA VAL A 236 18.36 -18.18 10.35
C VAL A 236 17.95 -19.32 11.31
N PRO A 237 16.73 -19.85 11.22
CA PRO A 237 16.35 -20.94 12.09
C PRO A 237 17.31 -22.11 11.85
N HIS A 238 17.69 -22.82 12.92
CA HIS A 238 18.63 -23.95 12.86
C HIS A 238 18.22 -25.00 11.80
N LYS A 239 16.92 -25.07 11.47
CA LYS A 239 16.38 -25.87 10.38
C LYS A 239 15.76 -24.97 9.32
N VAL A 240 16.54 -24.61 8.31
CA VAL A 240 16.03 -23.98 7.09
C VAL A 240 15.38 -25.06 6.25
N THR A 241 14.10 -24.89 5.93
CA THR A 241 13.43 -25.78 4.98
C THR A 241 13.87 -25.40 3.57
N ASP A 242 14.68 -26.24 2.93
CA ASP A 242 15.03 -26.11 1.52
C ASP A 242 13.77 -26.15 0.66
N LYS A 243 13.36 -24.99 0.12
CA LYS A 243 12.18 -24.88 -0.76
C LYS A 243 12.40 -25.56 -2.11
N THR A 244 13.66 -25.81 -2.50
CA THR A 244 14.01 -26.60 -3.69
C THR A 244 13.44 -28.01 -3.64
N LYS A 245 13.22 -28.56 -2.43
CA LYS A 245 12.64 -29.90 -2.24
C LYS A 245 11.11 -29.94 -2.38
N LYS A 246 10.44 -28.80 -2.56
CA LYS A 246 8.98 -28.68 -2.71
C LYS A 246 8.62 -28.13 -4.08
N THR A 247 8.97 -28.86 -5.13
CA THR A 247 8.57 -28.55 -6.51
C THR A 247 7.04 -28.63 -6.64
N TYR A 248 6.43 -27.61 -7.23
CA TYR A 248 4.99 -27.57 -7.45
C TYR A 248 4.59 -28.67 -8.44
N THR A 249 3.70 -29.57 -8.01
CA THR A 249 3.05 -30.55 -8.88
C THR A 249 1.57 -30.18 -9.00
N PRO A 250 1.01 -30.08 -10.22
CA PRO A 250 -0.41 -29.75 -10.40
C PRO A 250 -1.33 -30.90 -9.96
N PHE A 251 -0.79 -32.12 -9.90
CA PHE A 251 -1.50 -33.29 -9.42
C PHE A 251 -1.41 -33.37 -7.89
N PRO A 252 -2.55 -33.53 -7.18
CA PRO A 252 -2.52 -33.80 -5.75
C PRO A 252 -1.92 -35.18 -5.48
N PRO A 253 -1.25 -35.38 -4.33
CA PRO A 253 -0.83 -36.72 -3.93
C PRO A 253 -2.06 -37.61 -3.73
N ALA A 254 -1.90 -38.92 -3.95
CA ALA A 254 -2.97 -39.88 -3.69
C ALA A 254 -3.40 -39.79 -2.21
N PRO A 255 -4.72 -39.79 -1.94
CA PRO A 255 -5.20 -39.81 -0.56
C PRO A 255 -4.70 -41.08 0.15
N GLU A 256 -4.47 -40.98 1.46
CA GLU A 256 -4.14 -42.16 2.25
C GLU A 256 -5.33 -43.13 2.26
N LYS A 257 -5.08 -44.37 1.85
CA LYS A 257 -6.10 -45.42 1.78
C LYS A 257 -6.69 -45.68 3.17
N SER A 258 -8.01 -45.85 3.26
CA SER A 258 -8.68 -46.15 4.52
C SER A 258 -8.26 -47.52 5.05
N LYS A 259 -8.53 -47.80 6.33
CA LYS A 259 -8.27 -49.15 6.90
C LYS A 259 -9.04 -50.23 6.13
N VAL A 260 -10.24 -49.90 5.65
CA VAL A 260 -11.09 -50.81 4.87
C VAL A 260 -10.45 -51.05 3.50
N ASP A 261 -10.00 -50.00 2.82
CA ASP A 261 -9.34 -50.13 1.51
C ASP A 261 -8.04 -50.94 1.63
N LYS A 262 -7.23 -50.70 2.67
CA LYS A 262 -6.04 -51.50 2.96
C LYS A 262 -6.38 -52.97 3.16
N GLN A 263 -7.47 -53.28 3.87
CA GLN A 263 -7.92 -54.66 4.08
C GLN A 263 -8.50 -55.30 2.81
N ILE A 264 -9.15 -54.53 1.95
CA ILE A 264 -9.66 -55.00 0.65
C ILE A 264 -8.48 -55.31 -0.27
N GLU A 265 -7.46 -54.44 -0.30
CA GLU A 265 -6.24 -54.64 -1.07
C GLU A 265 -5.40 -55.84 -0.60
N THR A 266 -5.29 -56.07 0.70
CA THR A 266 -4.60 -57.25 1.24
C THR A 266 -5.42 -58.53 1.13
N GLY A 267 -6.70 -58.45 0.72
CA GLY A 267 -7.63 -59.58 0.67
C GLY A 267 -8.12 -60.04 2.06
N GLU A 268 -7.55 -59.48 3.14
CA GLU A 268 -7.95 -59.79 4.51
C GLU A 268 -9.40 -59.42 4.78
N TYR A 269 -9.95 -58.42 4.10
CA TYR A 269 -11.33 -58.02 4.28
C TYR A 269 -12.32 -59.16 4.00
N PHE A 270 -12.02 -59.99 2.99
CA PHE A 270 -12.89 -61.07 2.53
C PHE A 270 -12.76 -62.35 3.36
N LEU A 271 -11.67 -62.51 4.12
CA LEU A 271 -11.46 -63.69 4.96
C LEU A 271 -12.33 -63.69 6.21
N ALA A 272 -12.97 -64.82 6.49
CA ALA A 272 -13.71 -65.02 7.73
C ALA A 272 -12.78 -65.01 8.95
N LYS A 273 -13.33 -64.67 10.13
CA LYS A 273 -12.55 -64.62 11.38
C LYS A 273 -11.88 -65.97 11.73
N GLY A 274 -12.48 -67.10 11.29
CA GLY A 274 -11.91 -68.43 11.47
C GLY A 274 -10.65 -68.65 10.65
N ASP A 275 -10.67 -68.29 9.37
CA ASP A 275 -9.55 -68.49 8.45
C ASP A 275 -8.36 -67.58 8.79
N LYS A 276 -8.64 -66.35 9.24
CA LYS A 276 -7.61 -65.45 9.79
C LYS A 276 -6.89 -66.07 10.99
N LYS A 277 -7.61 -66.74 11.89
CA LYS A 277 -7.01 -67.40 13.06
C LYS A 277 -6.17 -68.61 12.67
N ARG A 278 -6.59 -69.37 11.64
CA ARG A 278 -5.83 -70.52 11.11
C ARG A 278 -4.52 -70.06 10.48
N ALA A 279 -4.58 -69.05 9.61
CA ALA A 279 -3.40 -68.46 8.99
C ALA A 279 -2.40 -67.91 10.03
N LEU A 280 -2.88 -67.21 11.06
CA LEU A 280 -2.04 -66.72 12.17
C LEU A 280 -1.39 -67.86 12.97
N HIS A 281 -2.08 -68.99 13.12
CA HIS A 281 -1.55 -70.15 13.85
C HIS A 281 -0.50 -70.91 13.02
N GLU A 282 -0.70 -71.03 11.71
CA GLU A 282 0.28 -71.56 10.76
C GLU A 282 1.54 -70.70 10.73
N GLU A 283 1.39 -69.37 10.62
CA GLU A 283 2.53 -68.44 10.65
C GLU A 283 3.31 -68.53 11.98
N ARG A 284 2.62 -68.72 13.11
CA ARG A 284 3.27 -68.95 14.41
C ARG A 284 4.06 -70.26 14.45
N LYS A 285 3.50 -71.34 13.90
CA LYS A 285 4.19 -72.64 13.80
C LYS A 285 5.44 -72.55 12.92
N GLU A 286 5.35 -71.87 11.78
CA GLU A 286 6.50 -71.62 10.90
C GLU A 286 7.58 -70.75 11.57
N LYS A 287 7.18 -69.71 12.31
CA LYS A 287 8.16 -68.91 13.07
C LYS A 287 8.83 -69.73 14.16
N GLN A 288 8.10 -70.63 14.81
CA GLN A 288 8.66 -71.54 15.81
C GLN A 288 9.62 -72.56 15.19
N SER A 289 9.30 -73.13 14.02
CA SER A 289 10.21 -74.05 13.32
C SER A 289 11.49 -73.34 12.89
N LYS A 290 11.40 -72.15 12.28
CA LYS A 290 12.56 -71.34 11.90
C LYS A 290 13.46 -71.01 13.10
N ARG A 291 12.89 -70.58 14.23
CA ARG A 291 13.66 -70.33 15.45
C ARG A 291 14.30 -71.58 16.03
N LYS A 292 13.65 -72.73 15.90
CA LYS A 292 14.22 -74.01 16.32
C LYS A 292 15.40 -74.41 15.44
N GLU A 293 15.29 -74.18 14.13
CA GLU A 293 16.39 -74.39 13.17
C GLU A 293 17.55 -73.42 13.41
N GLU A 294 17.28 -72.13 13.64
CA GLU A 294 18.30 -71.14 13.99
C GLU A 294 19.03 -71.54 15.28
N LYS A 295 18.30 -71.89 16.34
CA LYS A 295 18.91 -72.38 17.59
C LYS A 295 19.67 -73.69 17.42
N ALA A 296 19.22 -74.58 16.53
CA ALA A 296 19.94 -75.80 16.23
C ALA A 296 21.26 -75.49 15.51
N LYS A 297 21.24 -74.56 14.53
CA LYS A 297 22.45 -74.08 13.84
C LYS A 297 23.41 -73.34 14.76
N GLU A 298 22.91 -72.49 15.66
CA GLU A 298 23.72 -71.82 16.69
C GLU A 298 24.37 -72.86 17.61
N ARG A 299 23.61 -73.86 18.06
CA ARG A 299 24.14 -74.94 18.89
C ARG A 299 25.16 -75.79 18.14
N GLU A 300 24.92 -76.14 16.88
CA GLU A 300 25.88 -76.85 16.03
C GLU A 300 27.16 -76.05 15.85
N ALA A 301 27.07 -74.73 15.68
CA ALA A 301 28.21 -73.84 15.59
C ALA A 301 29.02 -73.76 16.91
N GLU A 302 28.37 -73.84 18.08
CA GLU A 302 29.05 -73.91 19.38
C GLU A 302 29.84 -75.21 19.58
N PHE A 303 29.42 -76.33 18.97
CA PHE A 303 30.10 -77.62 19.06
C PHE A 303 31.27 -77.79 18.08
N VAL A 304 31.47 -76.86 17.16
CA VAL A 304 32.65 -76.83 16.29
C VAL A 304 33.76 -76.04 17.01
N PRO A 305 34.90 -76.67 17.37
CA PRO A 305 36.01 -75.96 17.98
C PRO A 305 36.48 -74.83 17.07
N PRO A 306 36.72 -73.61 17.59
CA PRO A 306 37.26 -72.53 16.79
C PRO A 306 38.64 -72.93 16.23
N GLU A 307 38.87 -72.68 14.94
CA GLU A 307 40.16 -72.98 14.31
C GLU A 307 41.29 -72.13 14.92
N GLU A 308 42.17 -72.75 15.71
CA GLU A 308 43.37 -72.10 16.26
C GLU A 308 44.47 -71.99 15.18
N GLY A 309 44.52 -70.86 14.47
CA GLY A 309 45.69 -70.49 13.67
C GLY A 309 46.86 -70.06 14.56
N ARG A 310 47.87 -70.93 14.76
CA ARG A 310 49.14 -70.54 15.42
C ARG A 310 50.12 -69.92 14.41
N PRO A 311 50.50 -68.63 14.52
CA PRO A 311 51.70 -68.12 13.86
C PRO A 311 52.96 -68.56 14.62
N LYS A 312 53.80 -69.41 14.00
CA LYS A 312 55.11 -69.82 14.54
C LYS A 312 56.07 -68.62 14.63
N LYS A 313 56.32 -68.07 15.82
CA LYS A 313 57.49 -67.21 16.10
C LYS A 313 58.74 -68.08 16.28
N LYS A 314 59.62 -68.13 15.27
CA LYS A 314 60.99 -68.67 15.41
C LYS A 314 61.79 -67.78 16.36
N ARG A 315 62.25 -68.33 17.50
CA ARG A 315 63.31 -67.72 18.32
C ARG A 315 64.68 -68.11 17.75
N LYS A 316 65.56 -67.11 17.61
CA LYS A 316 66.97 -67.22 17.19
C LYS A 316 67.87 -67.12 18.42
N LYS A 317 69.04 -67.76 18.30
CA LYS A 317 70.28 -67.74 19.13
C LYS A 317 70.28 -68.61 20.38
N SER A 318 71.34 -69.35 20.69
CA SER A 318 72.71 -69.43 20.16
C SER A 318 73.40 -70.67 20.74
N GLU A 319 74.20 -71.37 19.94
CA GLU A 319 75.23 -72.29 20.44
C GLU A 319 76.61 -71.77 20.01
N GLU A 320 77.51 -71.92 20.97
CA GLU A 320 78.98 -71.90 20.88
C GLU A 320 79.46 -72.99 19.90
#